data_AF-A0AAV6UAT8-F1
#
_entry.id   AF-A0AAV6UAT8-F1
#
_cell.length_a   1.000
_cell.length_b   1.000
_cell.length_c   1.000
_cell.angle_alpha   90.00
_cell.angle_beta   90.00
_cell.angle_gamma   90.00
#
_symmetry.space_group_name_H-M   'P 1'
#
loop_
_entity.id
_entity.type
_entity.pdbx_description
1 polymer ?
#
loop_
_entity_poly.entity_id
_entity_poly.type
_entity_poly.pdbx_seq_one_letter_code
_entity_poly.pdbx_strand_id
1 'polypeptide(L)'
;MGSIPECLKVHRLTITLYIRLSKGVHPSALIGALATALLLFLALEGGGGGEGWGRGSAFVHLGAFATHFGTQIWMTFFSGIVLFFGLPRKAFGAVQRLLFPVYFALNTGLGLLSLLTLPPDATHAQRFNLSLLIVCDILGSSVIVPAMVRTLGARGRLEGDRELEPKERAHLLRTSKEYAQQHAVFRRLHGACALVNLLAMACNAARLYHLAGRMVAT
;
A
#
# COMPACT_ATOMS: atom_id res chain seq x y z
N MET A 1 -33.31 -1.91 -22.05
CA MET A 1 -32.18 -1.21 -21.39
C MET A 1 -32.34 -1.38 -19.89
N GLY A 2 -31.54 -2.26 -19.27
CA GLY A 2 -31.62 -2.52 -17.83
C GLY A 2 -30.97 -1.40 -17.03
N SER A 3 -31.68 -0.84 -16.05
CA SER A 3 -31.16 0.16 -15.13
C SER A 3 -30.04 -0.44 -14.28
N ILE A 4 -28.90 0.25 -14.24
CA ILE A 4 -27.75 -0.16 -13.42
C ILE A 4 -28.15 -0.09 -11.94
N PRO A 5 -27.91 -1.14 -11.13
CA PRO A 5 -28.21 -1.13 -9.70
C PRO A 5 -27.52 0.04 -8.98
N GLU A 6 -28.22 0.72 -8.07
CA GLU A 6 -27.71 1.90 -7.34
C GLU A 6 -26.36 1.63 -6.62
N CYS A 7 -26.16 0.42 -6.09
CA CYS A 7 -24.90 0.00 -5.48
C CYS A 7 -23.69 0.10 -6.44
N LEU A 8 -23.89 -0.24 -7.73
CA LEU A 8 -22.86 -0.14 -8.76
C LEU A 8 -22.57 1.31 -9.19
N LYS A 9 -23.54 2.23 -9.05
CA LYS A 9 -23.35 3.65 -9.36
C LYS A 9 -22.51 4.36 -8.31
N VAL A 10 -22.78 4.11 -7.03
CA VAL A 10 -21.95 4.63 -5.91
C VAL A 10 -20.51 4.11 -6.05
N HIS A 11 -20.35 2.83 -6.36
CA HIS A 11 -19.03 2.23 -6.58
C HIS A 11 -18.28 2.84 -7.78
N ARG A 12 -18.98 3.09 -8.90
CA ARG A 12 -18.41 3.81 -10.06
C ARG A 12 -17.99 5.23 -9.72
N LEU A 13 -18.76 5.94 -8.91
CA LEU A 13 -18.46 7.31 -8.52
C LEU A 13 -17.20 7.36 -7.64
N THR A 14 -17.11 6.50 -6.63
CA THR A 14 -15.93 6.37 -5.75
C THR A 14 -14.68 5.96 -6.53
N ILE A 15 -14.79 5.00 -7.46
CA ILE A 15 -13.66 4.58 -8.31
C ILE A 15 -13.24 5.69 -9.26
N THR A 16 -14.18 6.42 -9.86
CA THR A 16 -13.86 7.51 -10.79
C THR A 16 -13.23 8.69 -10.05
N LEU A 17 -13.73 9.02 -8.84
CA LEU A 17 -13.14 10.01 -7.96
C LEU A 17 -11.74 9.58 -7.51
N TYR A 18 -11.57 8.32 -7.13
CA TYR A 18 -10.28 7.71 -6.76
C TYR A 18 -9.28 7.76 -7.93
N ILE A 19 -9.68 7.41 -9.15
CA ILE A 19 -8.82 7.45 -10.34
C ILE A 19 -8.51 8.91 -10.76
N ARG A 20 -9.45 9.85 -10.57
CA ARG A 20 -9.23 11.28 -10.83
C ARG A 20 -8.29 11.89 -9.80
N LEU A 21 -8.46 11.57 -8.52
CA LEU A 21 -7.54 11.95 -7.45
C LEU A 21 -6.17 11.32 -7.68
N SER A 22 -6.09 10.04 -8.07
CA SER A 22 -4.83 9.33 -8.29
C SER A 22 -3.99 9.91 -9.44
N LYS A 23 -4.61 10.60 -10.42
CA LYS A 23 -3.86 11.27 -11.50
C LYS A 23 -3.05 12.48 -11.01
N GLY A 24 -3.48 13.15 -9.93
CA GLY A 24 -2.71 14.18 -9.24
C GLY A 24 -1.79 13.65 -8.13
N VAL A 25 -1.99 12.40 -7.70
CA VAL A 25 -1.20 11.74 -6.64
C VAL A 25 0.22 11.39 -7.09
N HIS A 26 0.45 11.13 -8.38
CA HIS A 26 1.79 10.75 -8.88
C HIS A 26 2.88 11.81 -8.62
N PRO A 27 2.70 13.11 -9.00
CA PRO A 27 3.67 14.15 -8.66
C PRO A 27 3.59 14.59 -7.20
N SER A 28 2.39 14.65 -6.58
CA SER A 28 2.25 15.09 -5.19
C SER A 28 2.79 14.06 -4.17
N ALA A 29 2.80 12.77 -4.50
CA ALA A 29 3.42 11.74 -3.67
C ALA A 29 4.94 11.68 -3.84
N LEU A 30 5.47 11.99 -5.03
CA LEU A 30 6.92 12.20 -5.20
C LEU A 30 7.37 13.45 -4.45
N ILE A 31 6.63 14.56 -4.57
CA ILE A 31 6.86 15.79 -3.79
C ILE A 31 6.69 15.51 -2.30
N GLY A 32 5.69 14.72 -1.90
CA GLY A 32 5.49 14.30 -0.52
C GLY A 32 6.61 13.42 0.01
N ALA A 33 7.14 12.49 -0.79
CA ALA A 33 8.31 11.67 -0.43
C ALA A 33 9.58 12.51 -0.32
N LEU A 34 9.81 13.44 -1.25
CA LEU A 34 10.95 14.37 -1.22
C LEU A 34 10.83 15.37 -0.07
N ALA A 35 9.62 15.87 0.21
CA ALA A 35 9.35 16.73 1.35
C ALA A 35 9.47 15.97 2.67
N THR A 36 9.07 14.70 2.73
CA THR A 36 9.25 13.84 3.91
C THR A 36 10.74 13.55 4.13
N ALA A 37 11.50 13.28 3.06
CA ALA A 37 12.94 13.10 3.13
C ALA A 37 13.67 14.40 3.54
N LEU A 38 13.20 15.56 3.07
CA LEU A 38 13.73 16.88 3.42
C LEU A 38 13.37 17.28 4.85
N LEU A 39 12.14 17.06 5.29
CA LEU A 39 11.71 17.31 6.68
C LEU A 39 12.43 16.38 7.64
N LEU A 40 12.74 15.14 7.23
CA LEU A 40 13.61 14.25 8.00
C LEU A 40 15.03 14.79 8.06
N PHE A 41 15.61 15.23 6.94
CA PHE A 41 16.94 15.87 6.92
C PHE A 41 17.00 17.08 7.86
N LEU A 42 16.00 17.94 7.83
CA LEU A 42 15.88 19.10 8.72
C LEU A 42 15.63 18.72 10.19
N ALA A 43 14.86 17.67 10.46
CA ALA A 43 14.66 17.15 11.82
C ALA A 43 15.90 16.43 12.38
N LEU A 44 16.79 15.96 11.51
CA LEU A 44 18.11 15.42 11.89
C LEU A 44 19.12 16.51 12.22
N GLU A 45 18.98 17.70 11.63
CA GLU A 45 19.79 18.88 11.94
C GLU A 45 19.20 19.74 13.08
N GLY A 46 17.88 19.74 13.25
CA GLY A 46 17.13 20.61 14.17
C GLY A 46 17.02 20.10 15.61
N GLY A 47 18.07 19.47 16.15
CA GLY A 47 18.14 19.03 17.55
C GLY A 47 18.26 20.20 18.53
N GLY A 48 17.18 20.95 18.73
CA GLY A 48 17.14 22.06 19.69
C GLY A 48 15.73 22.42 20.14
N GLY A 49 15.35 21.97 21.34
CA GLY A 49 14.38 22.68 22.18
C GLY A 49 12.99 22.05 22.37
N GLY A 50 12.84 21.31 23.48
CA GLY A 50 11.75 21.46 24.45
C GLY A 50 10.29 21.11 24.06
N GLU A 51 9.85 19.90 24.39
CA GLU A 51 8.73 19.53 25.29
C GLU A 51 8.52 18.00 25.18
N GLY A 52 8.34 17.32 26.31
CA GLY A 52 8.37 15.84 26.37
C GLY A 52 7.28 15.16 25.52
N TRP A 53 7.49 13.87 25.22
CA TRP A 53 6.50 13.05 24.52
C TRP A 53 5.20 12.94 25.35
N GLY A 54 4.23 13.83 25.07
CA GLY A 54 2.95 13.83 25.76
C GLY A 54 2.17 12.53 25.57
N ARG A 55 1.37 12.14 26.57
CA ARG A 55 0.55 10.90 26.55
C ARG A 55 -0.33 10.78 25.30
N GLY A 56 -0.89 11.90 24.82
CA GLY A 56 -1.69 11.95 23.60
C GLY A 56 -0.87 11.58 22.36
N SER A 57 0.29 12.20 22.16
CA SER A 57 1.19 11.86 21.05
C SER A 57 1.67 10.41 21.12
N ALA A 58 1.90 9.88 22.32
CA ALA A 58 2.30 8.48 22.52
C ALA A 58 1.19 7.51 22.13
N PHE A 59 -0.04 7.80 22.56
CA PHE A 59 -1.22 7.03 22.19
C PHE A 59 -1.44 7.02 20.67
N VAL A 60 -1.37 8.19 20.03
CA VAL A 60 -1.53 8.31 18.57
C VAL A 60 -0.43 7.58 17.83
N HIS A 61 0.84 7.73 18.24
CA HIS A 61 1.97 7.04 17.60
C HIS A 61 1.81 5.51 17.70
N LEU A 62 1.47 5.02 18.89
CA LEU A 62 1.30 3.59 19.14
C LEU A 62 0.11 3.02 18.36
N GLY A 63 -1.02 3.73 18.36
CA GLY A 63 -2.21 3.35 17.58
C GLY A 63 -1.92 3.33 16.08
N ALA A 64 -1.21 4.33 15.55
CA ALA A 64 -0.80 4.38 14.15
C ALA A 64 0.12 3.21 13.80
N PHE A 65 1.13 2.94 14.62
CA PHE A 65 2.03 1.80 14.47
C PHE A 65 1.29 0.46 14.50
N ALA A 66 0.46 0.23 15.53
CA ALA A 66 -0.25 -1.04 15.72
C ALA A 66 -1.23 -1.31 14.57
N THR A 67 -1.97 -0.28 14.14
CA THR A 67 -2.87 -0.39 12.99
C THR A 67 -2.08 -0.67 11.72
N HIS A 68 -0.96 0.01 11.51
CA HIS A 68 -0.14 -0.15 10.30
C HIS A 68 0.40 -1.59 10.22
N PHE A 69 1.10 -2.04 11.26
CA PHE A 69 1.69 -3.37 11.25
C PHE A 69 0.62 -4.46 11.23
N GLY A 70 -0.46 -4.31 12.00
CA GLY A 70 -1.60 -5.23 11.99
C GLY A 70 -2.25 -5.35 10.62
N THR A 71 -2.47 -4.22 9.92
CA THR A 71 -3.03 -4.24 8.55
C THR A 71 -2.10 -4.95 7.58
N GLN A 72 -0.77 -4.74 7.69
CA GLN A 72 0.20 -5.43 6.84
C GLN A 72 0.19 -6.95 7.06
N ILE A 73 0.19 -7.40 8.32
CA ILE A 73 0.10 -8.82 8.68
C ILE A 73 -1.20 -9.42 8.14
N TRP A 74 -2.34 -8.79 8.41
CA TRP A 74 -3.66 -9.26 7.99
C TRP A 74 -3.76 -9.37 6.47
N MET A 75 -3.38 -8.31 5.75
CA MET A 75 -3.52 -8.27 4.29
C MET A 75 -2.61 -9.27 3.58
N THR A 76 -1.38 -9.43 4.06
CA THR A 76 -0.37 -10.28 3.42
C THR A 76 -0.61 -11.76 3.69
N PHE A 77 -0.84 -12.12 4.96
CA PHE A 77 -0.85 -13.53 5.38
C PHE A 77 -2.24 -14.15 5.47
N PHE A 78 -3.29 -13.36 5.72
CA PHE A 78 -4.63 -13.89 5.92
C PHE A 78 -5.53 -13.56 4.75
N SER A 79 -5.82 -12.27 4.53
CA SER A 79 -6.75 -11.80 3.50
C SER A 79 -6.33 -12.26 2.10
N GLY A 80 -5.06 -12.08 1.72
CA GLY A 80 -4.56 -12.50 0.41
C GLY A 80 -4.74 -14.00 0.15
N ILE A 81 -4.39 -14.85 1.12
CA ILE A 81 -4.48 -16.31 1.01
C ILE A 81 -5.93 -16.76 0.94
N VAL A 82 -6.76 -16.30 1.89
CA VAL A 82 -8.19 -16.66 1.95
C VAL A 82 -8.90 -16.26 0.67
N LEU A 83 -8.66 -15.05 0.16
CA LEU A 83 -9.29 -14.57 -1.07
C LEU A 83 -8.78 -15.31 -2.32
N PHE A 84 -7.49 -15.69 -2.35
CA PHE A 84 -6.92 -16.42 -3.48
C PHE A 84 -7.53 -17.82 -3.64
N PHE A 85 -7.77 -18.51 -2.53
CA PHE A 85 -8.36 -19.85 -2.54
C PHE A 85 -9.89 -19.85 -2.50
N GLY A 86 -10.51 -18.80 -1.93
CA GLY A 86 -11.95 -18.73 -1.73
C GLY A 86 -12.76 -18.09 -2.86
N LEU A 87 -12.12 -17.42 -3.82
CA LEU A 87 -12.82 -16.72 -4.90
C LEU A 87 -12.43 -17.24 -6.29
N PRO A 88 -13.38 -17.26 -7.25
CA PRO A 88 -13.05 -17.37 -8.66
C PRO A 88 -12.04 -16.29 -9.06
N ARG A 89 -11.09 -16.63 -9.93
CA ARG A 89 -9.94 -15.77 -10.24
C ARG A 89 -10.33 -14.36 -10.68
N LYS A 90 -11.40 -14.21 -11.46
CA LYS A 90 -11.87 -12.90 -11.90
C LYS A 90 -12.43 -12.07 -10.76
N ALA A 91 -13.19 -12.69 -9.86
CA ALA A 91 -13.70 -12.05 -8.66
C ALA A 91 -12.55 -11.65 -7.74
N PHE A 92 -11.56 -12.53 -7.52
CA PHE A 92 -10.33 -12.23 -6.82
C PHE A 92 -9.64 -11.00 -7.42
N GLY A 93 -9.40 -10.98 -8.74
CA GLY A 93 -8.79 -9.85 -9.42
C GLY A 93 -9.60 -8.55 -9.35
N ALA A 94 -10.94 -8.61 -9.23
CA ALA A 94 -11.78 -7.44 -9.00
C ALA A 94 -11.61 -6.90 -7.57
N VAL A 95 -11.63 -7.77 -6.57
CA VAL A 95 -11.39 -7.40 -5.16
C VAL A 95 -9.99 -6.78 -4.98
N GLN A 96 -8.96 -7.41 -5.56
CA GLN A 96 -7.58 -6.90 -5.47
C GLN A 96 -7.41 -5.51 -6.08
N ARG A 97 -8.13 -5.20 -7.18
CA ARG A 97 -8.12 -3.86 -7.79
C ARG A 97 -8.66 -2.76 -6.87
N LEU A 98 -9.51 -3.11 -5.91
CA LEU A 98 -10.09 -2.19 -4.94
C LEU A 98 -9.29 -2.15 -3.64
N LEU A 99 -8.82 -3.31 -3.18
CA LEU A 99 -8.10 -3.44 -1.91
C LEU A 99 -6.69 -2.86 -1.96
N PHE A 100 -5.88 -3.18 -2.99
CA PHE A 100 -4.49 -2.70 -3.05
C PHE A 100 -4.37 -1.17 -2.95
N PRO A 101 -5.16 -0.37 -3.70
CA PRO A 101 -5.03 1.07 -3.63
C PRO A 101 -5.45 1.66 -2.27
N VAL A 102 -6.51 1.12 -1.65
CA VAL A 102 -6.95 1.53 -0.30
C VAL A 102 -5.92 1.15 0.76
N TYR A 103 -5.40 -0.06 0.68
CA TYR A 103 -4.40 -0.60 1.60
C TYR A 103 -3.12 0.25 1.63
N PHE A 104 -2.51 0.51 0.47
CA PHE A 104 -1.27 1.30 0.43
C PHE A 104 -1.48 2.77 0.77
N ALA A 105 -2.66 3.34 0.50
CA ALA A 105 -3.01 4.69 0.93
C ALA A 105 -3.14 4.78 2.47
N LEU A 106 -3.80 3.79 3.08
CA LEU A 106 -3.91 3.69 4.55
C LEU A 106 -2.52 3.57 5.19
N ASN A 107 -1.68 2.66 4.70
CA ASN A 107 -0.32 2.47 5.20
C ASN A 107 0.53 3.75 5.09
N THR A 108 0.46 4.44 3.94
CA THR A 108 1.13 5.75 3.75
C THR A 108 0.65 6.76 4.80
N GLY A 109 -0.66 6.87 5.01
CA GLY A 109 -1.25 7.76 6.02
C GLY A 109 -0.79 7.43 7.44
N LEU A 110 -0.76 6.15 7.81
CA LEU A 110 -0.30 5.70 9.13
C LEU A 110 1.21 5.89 9.33
N GLY A 111 2.01 5.74 8.27
CA GLY A 111 3.43 6.06 8.24
C GLY A 111 3.68 7.55 8.49
N LEU A 112 2.97 8.43 7.78
CA LEU A 112 3.06 9.89 7.98
C LEU A 112 2.58 10.29 9.38
N LEU A 113 1.50 9.69 9.88
CA LEU A 113 1.03 9.94 11.25
C LEU A 113 2.06 9.50 12.30
N SER A 114 2.74 8.37 12.06
CA SER A 114 3.86 7.91 12.91
C SER A 114 5.02 8.91 12.90
N LEU A 115 5.29 9.58 11.77
CA LEU A 115 6.34 10.59 11.67
C LEU A 115 5.98 11.86 12.44
N LEU A 116 4.75 12.35 12.29
CA LEU A 116 4.24 13.53 13.01
C LEU A 116 4.24 13.35 14.54
N THR A 117 4.15 12.10 15.00
CA THR A 117 4.10 11.75 16.42
C THR A 117 5.37 11.06 16.89
N LEU A 118 6.46 11.17 16.12
CA LEU A 118 7.72 10.50 16.45
C LEU A 118 8.29 11.05 17.77
N PRO A 119 8.76 10.19 18.69
CA PRO A 119 9.51 10.62 19.88
C PRO A 119 10.64 11.61 19.54
N PRO A 120 10.80 12.70 20.32
CA PRO A 120 11.90 13.65 20.11
C PRO A 120 13.27 12.98 20.30
N ASP A 121 13.34 12.00 21.21
CA ASP A 121 14.53 11.21 21.54
C ASP A 121 14.75 10.01 20.59
N ALA A 122 13.98 9.90 19.50
CA ALA A 122 14.20 8.84 18.51
C ALA A 122 15.66 8.90 17.99
N THR A 123 16.30 7.75 17.86
CA THR A 123 17.66 7.66 17.30
C THR A 123 17.66 7.88 15.79
N HIS A 124 18.84 8.18 15.21
CA HIS A 124 19.03 8.23 13.76
C HIS A 124 18.56 6.94 13.06
N ALA A 125 18.81 5.78 13.67
CA ALA A 125 18.39 4.49 13.13
C ALA A 125 16.86 4.34 13.09
N GLN A 126 16.16 4.78 14.14
CA GLN A 126 14.68 4.76 14.17
C GLN A 126 14.07 5.71 13.13
N ARG A 127 14.65 6.91 13.00
CA ARG A 127 14.27 7.89 11.97
C ARG A 127 14.44 7.32 10.57
N PHE A 128 15.62 6.79 10.27
CA PHE A 128 15.91 6.14 8.99
C PHE A 128 14.95 4.98 8.69
N ASN A 129 14.72 4.10 9.66
CA ASN A 129 13.81 2.96 9.50
C ASN A 129 12.36 3.40 9.21
N LEU A 130 11.86 4.43 9.89
CA LEU A 130 10.53 4.99 9.62
C LEU A 130 10.46 5.60 8.22
N SER A 131 11.51 6.32 7.79
CA SER A 131 11.56 6.91 6.45
C SER A 131 11.59 5.87 5.35
N LEU A 132 12.37 4.79 5.51
CA LEU A 132 12.39 3.67 4.57
C LEU A 132 10.99 3.05 4.42
N LEU A 133 10.30 2.82 5.54
CA LEU A 133 8.92 2.33 5.56
C LEU A 133 7.97 3.26 4.79
N ILE A 134 7.99 4.57 5.07
CA ILE A 134 7.11 5.55 4.39
C ILE A 134 7.42 5.60 2.89
N VAL A 135 8.70 5.55 2.50
CA VAL A 135 9.10 5.50 1.09
C VAL A 135 8.55 4.25 0.41
N CYS A 136 8.65 3.08 1.04
CA CYS A 136 8.06 1.85 0.51
C CYS A 136 6.54 1.96 0.31
N ASP A 137 5.81 2.53 1.27
CA ASP A 137 4.35 2.70 1.17
C ASP A 137 3.96 3.72 0.10
N ILE A 138 4.71 4.82 -0.03
CA ILE A 138 4.50 5.82 -1.10
C ILE A 138 4.79 5.22 -2.48
N LEU A 139 5.89 4.48 -2.64
CA LEU A 139 6.20 3.80 -3.90
C LEU A 139 5.11 2.79 -4.26
N GLY A 140 4.61 2.05 -3.26
CA GLY A 140 3.47 1.15 -3.41
C GLY A 140 2.21 1.89 -3.87
N SER A 141 1.78 2.89 -3.12
CA SER A 141 0.52 3.63 -3.35
C SER A 141 0.52 4.41 -4.66
N SER A 142 1.66 5.00 -5.02
CA SER A 142 1.73 6.06 -6.02
C SER A 142 2.48 5.66 -7.28
N VAL A 143 3.14 4.51 -7.32
CA VAL A 143 3.83 4.06 -8.54
C VAL A 143 3.39 2.64 -8.91
N ILE A 144 3.60 1.70 -7.99
CA ILE A 144 3.47 0.27 -8.28
C ILE A 144 2.00 -0.13 -8.41
N VAL A 145 1.17 0.16 -7.42
CA VAL A 145 -0.24 -0.25 -7.39
C VAL A 145 -1.05 0.36 -8.53
N PRO A 146 -0.99 1.67 -8.83
CA PRO A 146 -1.73 2.24 -9.95
C PRO A 146 -1.34 1.61 -11.29
N ALA A 147 -0.04 1.35 -11.51
CA ALA A 147 0.42 0.65 -12.70
C ALA A 147 -0.10 -0.79 -12.75
N MET A 148 -0.06 -1.51 -11.63
CA MET A 148 -0.54 -2.89 -11.52
C MET A 148 -2.04 -2.99 -11.82
N VAL A 149 -2.85 -2.11 -11.23
CA VAL A 149 -4.31 -2.08 -11.44
C VAL A 149 -4.67 -1.82 -12.90
N ARG A 150 -3.89 -0.98 -13.62
CA ARG A 150 -4.08 -0.78 -15.08
C ARG A 150 -3.88 -2.08 -15.85
N THR A 151 -2.87 -2.90 -15.50
CA THR A 151 -2.66 -4.20 -16.15
C THR A 151 -3.79 -5.20 -15.85
N LEU A 152 -4.34 -5.20 -14.62
CA LEU A 152 -5.51 -6.02 -14.27
C LEU A 152 -6.75 -5.62 -15.08
N GLY A 153 -6.96 -4.31 -15.27
CA GLY A 153 -8.02 -3.80 -16.14
C GLY A 153 -7.84 -4.17 -17.61
N ALA A 154 -6.62 -4.05 -18.13
CA ALA A 154 -6.30 -4.41 -19.52
C ALA A 154 -6.51 -5.90 -19.80
N ARG A 155 -6.01 -6.76 -18.91
CA ARG A 155 -6.22 -8.21 -19.01
C ARG A 155 -7.70 -8.58 -18.88
N GLY A 156 -8.43 -7.95 -17.97
CA GLY A 156 -9.86 -8.19 -17.80
C GLY A 156 -10.68 -7.89 -19.05
N ARG A 157 -10.31 -6.87 -19.85
CA ARG A 157 -10.98 -6.57 -21.13
C ARG A 157 -10.78 -7.68 -22.17
N LEU A 158 -9.58 -8.26 -22.21
CA LEU A 158 -9.23 -9.36 -23.12
C LEU A 158 -9.87 -10.69 -22.69
N GLU A 159 -10.11 -10.87 -21.39
CA GLU A 159 -10.79 -12.06 -20.84
C GLU A 159 -12.31 -12.03 -21.05
N GLY A 160 -12.88 -10.86 -21.40
CA GLY A 160 -14.34 -10.68 -21.54
C GLY A 160 -15.07 -10.71 -20.21
N ASP A 161 -16.39 -10.97 -20.21
CA ASP A 161 -17.26 -10.95 -19.02
C ASP A 161 -17.42 -12.30 -18.32
N ARG A 162 -17.07 -13.41 -18.97
CA ARG A 162 -17.05 -14.74 -18.34
C ARG A 162 -15.78 -15.02 -17.54
N GLU A 163 -15.84 -16.03 -16.68
CA GLU A 163 -14.63 -16.67 -16.13
C GLU A 163 -14.07 -17.62 -17.19
N LEU A 164 -12.76 -17.56 -17.41
CA LEU A 164 -12.08 -18.44 -18.40
C LEU A 164 -11.56 -19.69 -17.72
N GLU A 165 -11.71 -20.83 -18.36
CA GLU A 165 -11.07 -22.06 -17.91
C GLU A 165 -9.55 -21.96 -18.00
N PRO A 166 -8.78 -22.69 -17.17
CA PRO A 166 -7.31 -22.66 -17.20
C PRO A 166 -6.72 -22.90 -18.59
N LYS A 167 -7.31 -23.81 -19.38
CA LYS A 167 -6.88 -24.13 -20.76
C LYS A 167 -7.13 -22.96 -21.72
N GLU A 168 -8.29 -22.31 -21.65
CA GLU A 168 -8.62 -21.16 -22.49
C GLU A 168 -7.67 -19.99 -22.21
N ARG A 169 -7.36 -19.77 -20.93
CA ARG A 169 -6.43 -18.73 -20.49
C ARG A 169 -4.99 -19.02 -20.95
N ALA A 170 -4.56 -20.28 -20.86
CA ALA A 170 -3.27 -20.71 -21.38
C ALA A 170 -3.20 -20.55 -22.90
N HIS A 171 -4.29 -20.83 -23.61
CA HIS A 171 -4.39 -20.57 -25.05
C HIS A 171 -4.23 -19.07 -25.33
N LEU A 172 -4.99 -18.20 -24.63
CA LEU A 172 -4.91 -16.74 -24.79
C LEU A 172 -3.50 -16.19 -24.48
N LEU A 173 -2.80 -16.74 -23.48
CA LEU A 173 -1.40 -16.42 -23.19
C LEU A 173 -0.44 -16.74 -24.33
N ARG A 174 -0.72 -17.78 -25.12
CA ARG A 174 0.14 -18.21 -26.23
C ARG A 174 -0.22 -17.52 -27.53
N THR A 175 -1.50 -17.20 -27.75
CA THR A 175 -1.99 -16.67 -29.04
C THR A 175 -2.10 -15.15 -29.07
N SER A 176 -2.36 -14.49 -27.94
CA SER A 176 -2.46 -13.02 -27.88
C SER A 176 -1.17 -12.39 -27.34
N LYS A 177 -0.42 -11.73 -28.23
CA LYS A 177 0.78 -10.95 -27.87
C LYS A 177 0.47 -9.87 -26.83
N GLU A 178 -0.66 -9.18 -26.99
CA GLU A 178 -1.10 -8.15 -26.04
C GLU A 178 -1.38 -8.76 -24.66
N TYR A 179 -2.10 -9.87 -24.59
CA TYR A 179 -2.40 -10.54 -23.32
C TYR A 179 -1.11 -11.01 -22.62
N ALA A 180 -0.20 -11.63 -23.37
CA ALA A 180 1.09 -12.10 -22.84
C ALA A 180 1.94 -10.95 -22.28
N GLN A 181 2.00 -9.82 -22.99
CA GLN A 181 2.71 -8.62 -22.53
C GLN A 181 2.10 -8.07 -21.24
N GLN A 182 0.78 -7.88 -21.19
CA GLN A 182 0.10 -7.39 -20.00
C GLN A 182 0.26 -8.35 -18.81
N HIS A 183 0.24 -9.66 -19.05
CA HIS A 183 0.50 -10.67 -18.02
C HIS A 183 1.94 -10.59 -17.48
N ALA A 184 2.94 -10.43 -18.35
CA ALA A 184 4.33 -10.29 -17.93
C ALA A 184 4.56 -9.03 -17.08
N VAL A 185 4.01 -7.89 -17.51
CA VAL A 185 4.08 -6.63 -16.75
C VAL A 185 3.37 -6.75 -15.41
N PHE A 186 2.17 -7.36 -15.39
CA PHE A 186 1.44 -7.63 -14.15
C PHE A 186 2.29 -8.43 -13.16
N ARG A 187 2.94 -9.53 -13.60
CA ARG A 187 3.76 -10.35 -12.69
C ARG A 187 4.93 -9.57 -12.09
N ARG A 188 5.60 -8.74 -12.89
CA ARG A 188 6.70 -7.89 -12.42
C ARG A 188 6.23 -6.88 -11.39
N LEU A 189 5.13 -6.17 -11.67
CA LEU A 189 4.56 -5.19 -10.75
C LEU A 189 4.01 -5.84 -9.47
N HIS A 190 3.40 -7.01 -9.56
CA HIS A 190 2.93 -7.77 -8.40
C HIS A 190 4.09 -8.21 -7.50
N GLY A 191 5.18 -8.71 -8.10
CA GLY A 191 6.41 -9.03 -7.35
C GLY A 191 7.04 -7.81 -6.69
N ALA A 192 7.12 -6.68 -7.40
CA ALA A 192 7.60 -5.42 -6.82
C ALA A 192 6.72 -4.93 -5.67
N CYS A 193 5.39 -5.05 -5.81
CA CYS A 193 4.42 -4.72 -4.77
C CYS A 193 4.63 -5.57 -3.51
N ALA A 194 4.82 -6.88 -3.67
CA ALA A 194 5.12 -7.77 -2.56
C ALA A 194 6.46 -7.42 -1.89
N LEU A 195 7.50 -7.10 -2.66
CA LEU A 195 8.81 -6.72 -2.12
C LEU A 195 8.74 -5.44 -1.27
N VAL A 196 8.16 -4.36 -1.78
CA VAL A 196 8.06 -3.10 -1.01
C VAL A 196 7.23 -3.27 0.25
N ASN A 197 6.18 -4.10 0.18
CA ASN A 197 5.34 -4.42 1.33
C ASN A 197 6.11 -5.21 2.40
N LEU A 198 6.89 -6.24 2.00
CA LEU A 198 7.71 -7.01 2.93
C LEU A 198 8.83 -6.18 3.57
N LEU A 199 9.43 -5.24 2.82
CA LEU A 199 10.40 -4.29 3.37
C LEU A 199 9.75 -3.37 4.41
N ALA A 200 8.59 -2.79 4.10
CA ALA A 200 7.84 -1.96 5.05
C ALA A 200 7.42 -2.76 6.31
N MET A 201 7.03 -4.03 6.14
CA MET A 201 6.76 -4.94 7.25
C MET A 201 7.99 -5.22 8.11
N ALA A 202 9.15 -5.43 7.51
CA ALA A 202 10.40 -5.62 8.23
C ALA A 202 10.75 -4.36 9.05
N CYS A 203 10.53 -3.17 8.50
CA CYS A 203 10.70 -1.92 9.23
C CYS A 203 9.74 -1.81 10.43
N ASN A 204 8.47 -2.21 10.29
CA ASN A 204 7.54 -2.25 11.41
C ASN A 204 7.91 -3.34 12.45
N ALA A 205 8.44 -4.48 12.03
CA ALA A 205 8.96 -5.49 12.95
C ALA A 205 10.15 -4.96 13.77
N ALA A 206 11.07 -4.22 13.14
CA ALA A 206 12.16 -3.55 13.85
C ALA A 206 11.65 -2.49 14.85
N ARG A 207 10.59 -1.74 14.49
CA ARG A 207 9.92 -0.80 15.42
C ARG A 207 9.27 -1.53 16.60
N LEU A 208 8.65 -2.69 16.37
CA LEU A 208 8.08 -3.51 17.43
C LEU A 208 9.16 -3.92 18.44
N TYR A 209 10.29 -4.43 17.93
CA TYR A 209 11.41 -4.84 18.77
C TYR A 209 11.93 -3.68 19.62
N HIS A 210 12.10 -2.50 19.02
CA HIS A 210 12.51 -1.31 19.76
C HIS A 210 11.49 -0.92 20.85
N LEU A 211 10.20 -0.91 20.51
CA LEU A 211 9.15 -0.56 21.47
C LEU A 211 9.11 -1.54 22.65
N ALA A 212 9.24 -2.84 22.37
CA ALA A 212 9.33 -3.88 23.39
C ALA A 212 10.54 -3.65 24.32
N GLY A 213 11.70 -3.27 23.76
CA GLY A 213 12.88 -2.92 24.55
C GLY A 213 12.64 -1.76 25.53
N ARG A 214 11.87 -0.74 25.13
CA ARG A 214 11.50 0.38 26.03
C ARG A 214 10.57 -0.05 27.16
N MET A 215 9.70 -1.05 26.93
CA MET A 215 8.78 -1.56 27.95
C MET A 215 9.47 -2.40 29.03
N VAL A 216 10.60 -3.05 28.69
CA VAL A 216 11.37 -3.86 29.65
C VAL A 216 12.37 -3.01 30.44
N ALA A 217 12.80 -1.87 29.89
CA ALA A 217 13.75 -0.97 30.54
C ALA A 217 13.12 -0.01 31.57
N THR A 218 11.80 -0.04 31.75
CA THR A 218 11.02 0.70 32.76
C THR A 218 10.67 -0.19 33.93
#